data_AF-A0AAE1NAM2-F1
#
_entry.id   AF-A0AAE1NAM2-F1
#
_cell.length_a   1.000
_cell.length_b   1.000
_cell.length_c   1.000
_cell.angle_alpha   90.00
_cell.angle_beta   90.00
_cell.angle_gamma   90.00
#
_symmetry.space_group_name_H-M   'P 1'
#
loop_
_entity.id
_entity.type
_entity.pdbx_description
1 polymer ?
#
loop_
_entity_poly.entity_id
_entity_poly.type
_entity_poly.pdbx_seq_one_letter_code
_entity_poly.pdbx_strand_id
1 'polypeptide(L)'
;MGETEKVVPEAEELPKAIVRRVVKDELSRCSHDGDISIHKDALLAFSESARIFIHYLSATANDICKESKRQIISADDVFKALEETEYSEFVRPLKASLEEFRKKNAGKRAGASKEKDGKKKRKLEDEASDKDEGGDDDK
;
A
#
# COMPACT_ATOMS: atom_id res chain seq x y z
N MET A 1 -34.97 14.18 -19.10
CA MET A 1 -33.97 13.11 -18.93
C MET A 1 -33.45 13.25 -17.52
N GLY A 2 -33.85 12.35 -16.62
CA GLY A 2 -33.43 12.42 -15.22
C GLY A 2 -31.98 12.02 -15.09
N GLU A 3 -31.15 12.92 -14.58
CA GLU A 3 -29.83 12.57 -14.07
C GLU A 3 -30.05 11.62 -12.89
N THR A 4 -29.75 10.34 -13.08
CA THR A 4 -29.63 9.42 -11.97
C THR A 4 -28.35 9.79 -11.23
N GLU A 5 -28.48 10.55 -10.15
CA GLU A 5 -27.43 10.72 -9.16
C GLU A 5 -27.06 9.32 -8.65
N LYS A 6 -25.94 8.80 -9.16
CA LYS A 6 -25.37 7.56 -8.64
C LYS A 6 -24.82 7.90 -7.26
N VAL A 7 -25.53 7.46 -6.22
CA VAL A 7 -25.06 7.53 -4.84
C VAL A 7 -23.78 6.70 -4.75
N VAL A 8 -22.64 7.38 -4.72
CA VAL A 8 -21.35 6.76 -4.42
C VAL A 8 -21.40 6.33 -2.96
N PRO A 9 -21.12 5.05 -2.64
CA PRO A 9 -21.13 4.62 -1.25
C PRO A 9 -20.10 5.43 -0.46
N GLU A 10 -20.47 5.91 0.74
CA GLU A 10 -19.64 6.77 1.61
C GLU A 10 -18.23 6.18 1.86
N ALA A 11 -18.08 4.86 1.79
CA ALA A 11 -16.80 4.15 1.90
C ALA A 11 -15.80 4.44 0.77
N GLU A 12 -16.25 4.98 -0.37
CA GLU A 12 -15.41 5.38 -1.50
C GLU A 12 -14.99 6.86 -1.45
N GLU A 13 -15.49 7.65 -0.49
CA GLU A 13 -15.11 9.05 -0.36
C GLU A 13 -13.82 9.24 0.45
N LEU A 14 -12.88 10.00 -0.12
CA LEU A 14 -11.71 10.47 0.61
C LEU A 14 -12.11 11.55 1.64
N PRO A 15 -11.51 11.58 2.85
CA PRO A 15 -11.81 12.63 3.82
C PRO A 15 -11.55 14.02 3.25
N LYS A 16 -12.62 14.82 3.09
CA LYS A 16 -12.58 16.17 2.49
C LYS A 16 -11.57 17.10 3.17
N ALA A 17 -11.34 16.92 4.47
CA ALA A 17 -10.33 17.67 5.22
C ALA A 17 -8.90 17.39 4.74
N ILE A 18 -8.59 16.13 4.40
CA ILE A 18 -7.27 15.73 3.89
C ILE A 18 -7.08 16.25 2.47
N VAL A 19 -8.09 16.09 1.60
CA VAL A 19 -8.07 16.63 0.23
C VAL A 19 -7.84 18.15 0.26
N ARG A 20 -8.59 18.88 1.10
CA ARG A 20 -8.44 20.33 1.26
C ARG A 20 -7.02 20.71 1.66
N ARG A 21 -6.43 19.99 2.62
CA ARG A 21 -5.06 20.26 3.08
C ARG A 21 -4.06 20.10 1.95
N VAL A 22 -4.10 18.99 1.22
CA VAL A 22 -3.17 18.72 0.09
C VAL A 22 -3.28 19.82 -0.98
N VAL A 23 -4.50 20.19 -1.37
CA VAL A 23 -4.71 21.24 -2.39
C VAL A 23 -4.18 22.59 -1.88
N LYS A 24 -4.46 22.95 -0.63
CA LYS A 24 -4.00 24.23 -0.05
C LYS A 24 -2.47 24.28 0.08
N ASP A 25 -1.85 23.18 0.48
CA ASP A 25 -0.41 23.06 0.61
C ASP A 25 0.26 23.26 -0.76
N GLU A 26 -0.27 22.66 -1.83
CA GLU A 26 0.28 22.83 -3.18
C GLU A 26 0.07 24.25 -3.71
N LEU A 27 -1.12 24.83 -3.54
CA LEU A 27 -1.40 26.21 -3.93
C LEU A 27 -0.44 27.21 -3.24
N SER A 28 -0.17 27.00 -1.94
CA SER A 28 0.77 27.83 -1.18
C SER A 28 2.23 27.70 -1.67
N ARG A 29 2.57 26.60 -2.33
CA ARG A 29 3.89 26.41 -2.96
C ARG A 29 3.96 27.05 -4.35
N CYS A 30 2.86 27.05 -5.09
CA CYS A 30 2.79 27.59 -6.45
C CYS A 30 2.67 29.11 -6.49
N SER A 31 2.05 29.73 -5.49
CA SER A 31 1.86 31.19 -5.42
C SER A 31 2.44 31.78 -4.13
N HIS A 32 3.18 32.87 -4.25
CA HIS A 32 3.60 33.69 -3.10
C HIS A 32 2.52 34.68 -2.63
N ASP A 33 1.38 34.72 -3.34
CA ASP A 33 0.29 35.65 -3.09
C ASP A 33 -0.70 35.07 -2.07
N GLY A 34 -0.49 35.42 -0.80
CA GLY A 34 -1.51 35.35 0.25
C GLY A 34 -2.15 33.98 0.51
N ASP A 35 -3.17 33.97 1.36
CA ASP A 35 -3.91 32.75 1.69
C ASP A 35 -5.01 32.50 0.63
N ILE A 36 -4.89 31.42 -0.15
CA ILE A 36 -5.88 31.07 -1.18
C ILE A 36 -7.05 30.30 -0.57
N SER A 37 -8.25 30.85 -0.71
CA SER A 37 -9.49 30.18 -0.32
C SER A 37 -9.96 29.19 -1.39
N ILE A 38 -10.24 27.94 -1.00
CA ILE A 38 -10.75 26.89 -1.89
C ILE A 38 -12.28 26.83 -1.79
N HIS A 39 -12.96 27.09 -2.91
CA HIS A 39 -14.42 27.00 -3.03
C HIS A 39 -14.94 25.57 -2.82
N LYS A 40 -16.19 25.43 -2.37
CA LYS A 40 -16.77 24.11 -2.06
C LYS A 40 -16.82 23.20 -3.29
N ASP A 41 -17.21 23.74 -4.44
CA ASP A 41 -17.33 22.97 -5.69
C ASP A 41 -15.97 22.57 -6.24
N ALA A 42 -14.96 23.44 -6.10
CA ALA A 42 -13.57 23.10 -6.45
C ALA A 42 -13.06 21.94 -5.58
N LEU A 43 -13.33 21.96 -4.28
CA LEU A 43 -12.95 20.87 -3.38
C LEU A 43 -13.69 19.56 -3.71
N LEU A 44 -14.96 19.64 -4.11
CA LEU A 44 -15.72 18.49 -4.58
C LEU A 44 -15.09 17.91 -5.84
N ALA A 45 -14.74 18.76 -6.81
CA ALA A 45 -14.06 18.36 -8.04
C ALA A 45 -12.73 17.64 -7.73
N PHE A 46 -11.88 18.18 -6.85
CA PHE A 46 -10.66 17.49 -6.43
C PHE A 46 -10.92 16.13 -5.76
N SER A 47 -11.95 16.04 -4.92
CA SER A 47 -12.32 14.79 -4.25
C SER A 47 -12.74 13.71 -5.28
N GLU A 48 -13.60 14.08 -6.23
CA GLU A 48 -14.04 13.17 -7.29
C GLU A 48 -12.90 12.82 -8.26
N SER A 49 -12.09 13.79 -8.67
CA SER A 49 -10.93 13.54 -9.52
C SER A 49 -9.93 12.58 -8.86
N ALA A 50 -9.67 12.74 -7.55
CA ALA A 50 -8.80 11.82 -6.82
C ALA A 50 -9.38 10.40 -6.76
N ARG A 51 -10.69 10.25 -6.56
CA ARG A 51 -11.37 8.96 -6.59
C ARG A 51 -11.26 8.30 -7.96
N ILE A 52 -11.57 9.05 -9.02
CA ILE A 52 -11.49 8.57 -10.40
C ILE A 52 -10.03 8.20 -10.75
N PHE A 53 -9.05 8.98 -10.31
CA PHE A 53 -7.64 8.69 -10.51
C PHE A 53 -7.22 7.36 -9.86
N ILE A 54 -7.66 7.09 -8.63
CA ILE A 54 -7.39 5.81 -7.95
C ILE A 54 -7.99 4.64 -8.75
N HIS A 55 -9.24 4.76 -9.21
CA HIS A 55 -9.87 3.71 -10.02
C HIS A 55 -9.16 3.51 -11.36
N TYR A 56 -8.83 4.60 -12.05
CA TYR A 56 -8.14 4.56 -13.33
C TYR A 56 -6.79 3.86 -13.22
N LEU A 57 -5.95 4.31 -12.27
CA LEU A 57 -4.64 3.72 -12.05
C LEU A 57 -4.72 2.26 -11.63
N SER A 58 -5.70 1.92 -10.77
CA SER A 58 -5.91 0.54 -10.31
C SER A 58 -6.37 -0.37 -11.46
N ALA A 59 -7.24 0.11 -12.35
CA ALA A 59 -7.69 -0.63 -13.51
C ALA A 59 -6.53 -0.89 -14.48
N THR A 60 -5.73 0.12 -14.81
CA THR A 60 -4.56 -0.03 -15.69
C THR A 60 -3.53 -0.99 -15.10
N ALA A 61 -3.20 -0.86 -13.80
CA ALA A 61 -2.28 -1.78 -13.14
C ALA A 61 -2.81 -3.23 -13.09
N ASN A 62 -4.12 -3.39 -12.91
CA ASN A 62 -4.78 -4.70 -12.96
C ASN A 62 -4.71 -5.32 -14.36
N ASP A 63 -4.88 -4.55 -15.42
CA ASP A 63 -4.81 -5.05 -16.80
C ASP A 63 -3.38 -5.51 -17.14
N ILE A 64 -2.36 -4.73 -16.75
CA ILE A 64 -0.93 -5.12 -16.86
C ILE A 64 -0.63 -6.41 -16.08
N CYS A 65 -1.18 -6.53 -14.86
CA CYS A 65 -1.05 -7.73 -14.04
C CYS A 65 -1.67 -8.95 -14.73
N LYS A 66 -2.88 -8.80 -15.29
CA LYS A 66 -3.60 -9.87 -15.98
C LYS A 66 -2.93 -10.29 -17.28
N GLU A 67 -2.42 -9.34 -18.06
CA GLU A 67 -1.62 -9.61 -19.27
C GLU A 67 -0.38 -10.45 -18.93
N SER A 68 0.23 -10.18 -17.77
CA SER A 68 1.31 -10.99 -17.21
C SER A 68 0.87 -12.33 -16.60
N LYS A 69 -0.41 -12.74 -16.77
CA LYS A 69 -1.03 -13.96 -16.19
C LYS A 69 -0.94 -14.05 -14.66
N ARG A 70 -0.84 -12.91 -13.96
CA ARG A 70 -0.83 -12.84 -12.50
C ARG A 70 -2.19 -12.41 -11.96
N GLN A 71 -2.47 -12.80 -10.71
CA GLN A 71 -3.70 -12.44 -9.99
C GLN A 71 -3.45 -11.41 -8.88
N ILE A 72 -2.19 -11.11 -8.58
CA ILE A 72 -1.78 -10.18 -7.53
C ILE A 72 -1.02 -9.04 -8.18
N ILE A 73 -1.57 -7.83 -8.06
CA ILE A 73 -0.94 -6.59 -8.51
C ILE A 73 0.32 -6.37 -7.68
N SER A 74 1.43 -6.18 -8.36
CA SER A 74 2.74 -5.89 -7.79
C SER A 74 3.05 -4.39 -7.89
N ALA A 75 4.08 -3.92 -7.18
CA ALA A 75 4.53 -2.53 -7.28
C ALA A 75 4.97 -2.18 -8.72
N ASP A 76 5.55 -3.13 -9.46
CA ASP A 76 6.01 -2.90 -10.83
C ASP A 76 4.83 -2.69 -11.80
N ASP A 77 3.67 -3.30 -11.53
CA ASP A 77 2.46 -3.05 -12.32
C ASP A 77 1.98 -1.62 -12.15
N VAL A 78 2.03 -1.09 -10.92
CA VAL A 78 1.66 0.30 -10.62
C VAL A 78 2.64 1.26 -11.28
N PHE A 79 3.95 0.96 -11.26
CA PHE A 79 4.93 1.80 -11.94
C PHE A 79 4.74 1.82 -13.45
N LYS A 80 4.48 0.67 -14.08
CA LYS A 80 4.15 0.61 -15.51
C LYS A 80 2.83 1.32 -15.83
N ALA A 81 1.83 1.19 -14.97
CA ALA A 81 0.57 1.90 -15.14
C ALA A 81 0.78 3.43 -15.12
N LEU A 82 1.65 3.95 -14.26
CA LEU A 82 2.00 5.37 -14.25
C LEU A 82 2.68 5.81 -15.55
N GLU A 83 3.51 4.96 -16.15
CA GLU A 83 4.13 5.23 -17.46
C GLU A 83 3.09 5.22 -18.59
N GLU A 84 2.21 4.21 -18.63
CA GLU A 84 1.15 4.05 -19.63
C GLU A 84 0.10 5.18 -19.58
N THR A 85 -0.15 5.69 -18.37
CA THR A 85 -1.14 6.76 -18.12
C THR A 85 -0.55 8.17 -18.17
N GLU A 86 0.68 8.31 -18.69
CA GLU A 86 1.39 9.58 -18.88
C GLU A 86 1.74 10.34 -17.58
N TYR A 87 1.84 9.65 -16.44
CA TYR A 87 2.27 10.17 -15.14
C TYR A 87 3.68 9.69 -14.75
N SER A 88 4.57 9.59 -15.74
CA SER A 88 5.94 9.06 -15.57
C SER A 88 6.78 9.83 -14.54
N GLU A 89 6.47 11.11 -14.31
CA GLU A 89 7.11 11.97 -13.30
C GLU A 89 6.91 11.44 -11.87
N PHE A 90 5.87 10.65 -11.63
CA PHE A 90 5.59 10.05 -10.32
C PHE A 90 6.40 8.78 -10.04
N VAL A 91 6.96 8.12 -11.06
CA VAL A 91 7.66 6.84 -10.90
C VAL A 91 8.88 6.99 -9.97
N ARG A 92 9.72 7.99 -10.20
CA ARG A 92 10.93 8.24 -9.40
C ARG A 92 10.61 8.51 -7.92
N PRO A 93 9.75 9.49 -7.56
CA PRO A 93 9.43 9.76 -6.16
C PRO A 93 8.72 8.59 -5.46
N LEU A 94 7.87 7.83 -6.17
CA LEU A 94 7.22 6.66 -5.55
C LEU A 94 8.20 5.51 -5.30
N LYS A 95 9.15 5.25 -6.21
CA LYS A 95 10.20 4.23 -5.99
C LYS A 95 11.03 4.56 -4.74
N ALA A 96 11.43 5.82 -4.56
CA ALA A 96 12.14 6.27 -3.37
C ALA A 96 11.32 6.06 -2.09
N SER A 97 10.03 6.41 -2.12
CA SER A 97 9.11 6.22 -0.98
C SER A 97 8.93 4.74 -0.63
N LEU A 98 8.85 3.86 -1.64
CA LEU A 98 8.73 2.41 -1.45
C LEU A 98 9.99 1.82 -0.81
N GLU A 99 11.17 2.28 -1.21
CA GLU A 99 12.44 1.88 -0.62
C GLU A 99 12.52 2.28 0.86
N GLU A 100 12.18 3.53 1.18
CA GLU A 100 12.15 4.02 2.56
C GLU A 100 11.17 3.22 3.42
N PHE A 101 9.97 2.92 2.89
CA PHE A 101 8.98 2.09 3.56
C PHE A 101 9.51 0.67 3.85
N ARG A 102 10.17 0.03 2.88
CA ARG A 102 10.78 -1.29 3.05
C ARG A 102 11.87 -1.27 4.12
N LYS A 103 12.73 -0.24 4.13
CA LYS A 103 13.78 -0.05 5.14
C LYS A 103 13.20 0.08 6.56
N LYS A 104 12.16 0.91 6.72
CA LYS A 104 11.47 1.10 8.02
C LYS A 104 10.81 -0.18 8.53
N ASN A 105 10.27 -1.01 7.63
CA ASN A 105 9.57 -2.24 7.99
C ASN A 105 10.48 -3.46 8.17
N ALA A 106 11.67 -3.47 7.54
CA ALA A 106 12.67 -4.52 7.77
C ALA A 106 13.09 -4.58 9.24
N GLY A 107 13.25 -3.43 9.91
CA GLY A 107 13.58 -3.35 11.34
C GLY A 107 12.50 -3.94 12.26
N LYS A 108 11.21 -3.82 11.89
CA LYS A 108 10.09 -4.38 12.68
C LYS A 108 9.97 -5.90 12.52
N ARG A 109 10.26 -6.44 11.34
CA ARG A 109 10.27 -7.90 11.10
C ARG A 109 11.42 -8.62 11.82
N ALA A 110 12.58 -7.97 11.97
CA ALA A 110 13.70 -8.53 12.74
C ALA A 110 13.37 -8.72 14.24
N GLY A 111 12.48 -7.90 14.81
CA GLY A 111 12.01 -8.05 16.19
C GLY A 111 11.07 -9.24 16.39
N ALA A 112 10.14 -9.47 15.46
CA ALA A 112 9.18 -10.58 15.52
C ALA A 112 9.83 -11.96 15.28
N SER A 113 10.92 -12.03 14.53
CA SER A 113 11.65 -13.28 14.28
C SER A 113 12.43 -13.77 15.52
N LYS A 114 12.91 -12.88 16.39
CA LYS A 114 13.60 -13.29 17.63
C LYS A 114 12.68 -13.98 18.64
N GLU A 115 11.40 -13.65 18.66
CA GLU A 115 10.44 -14.25 19.60
C GLU A 115 9.97 -15.64 19.17
N LYS A 116 9.90 -15.91 17.85
CA LYS A 116 9.58 -17.25 17.32
C LYS A 116 10.75 -18.23 17.42
N ASP A 117 11.99 -17.76 17.32
CA ASP A 117 13.17 -18.63 17.39
C ASP A 117 13.43 -19.14 18.82
N GLY A 118 13.16 -18.31 19.84
CA GLY A 118 13.27 -18.70 21.25
C GLY A 118 12.27 -19.78 21.69
N LYS A 119 11.09 -19.86 21.07
CA LYS A 119 10.07 -20.88 21.37
C LYS A 119 10.31 -22.21 20.64
N LYS A 120 11.03 -22.20 19.51
CA LYS A 120 11.34 -23.43 18.76
C LYS A 120 12.56 -24.15 19.35
N LYS A 121 13.53 -23.42 19.90
CA LYS A 121 14.70 -24.02 20.57
C LYS A 121 14.34 -24.77 21.86
N ARG A 122 13.42 -24.23 22.68
CA ARG A 122 12.96 -24.89 23.93
C ARG A 122 12.10 -26.14 23.74
N LYS A 123 11.55 -26.39 22.55
CA LYS A 123 10.77 -27.61 22.26
C LYS A 123 11.64 -28.76 21.71
N LEU A 124 12.84 -28.47 21.21
CA LEU A 124 13.74 -29.50 20.66
C LEU A 124 14.66 -30.12 21.72
N GLU A 125 14.86 -29.47 22.88
CA GLU A 125 15.66 -30.01 23.98
C GLU A 125 14.87 -30.90 24.95
N ASP A 126 13.53 -30.85 24.94
CA ASP A 126 12.67 -31.65 25.84
C ASP A 126 12.28 -33.03 25.26
N GLU A 127 12.37 -33.22 23.93
CA GLU A 127 12.09 -34.51 23.27
C GLU A 127 13.33 -35.38 22.99
N ALA A 128 14.50 -34.97 23.50
CA ALA A 128 15.75 -35.72 23.30
C ALA A 128 16.19 -36.56 24.52
N SER A 129 15.44 -36.54 25.63
CA SER A 129 15.83 -37.20 26.89
C SER A 129 15.05 -38.48 27.26
N ASP A 130 14.20 -39.04 26.39
CA ASP A 130 13.38 -40.22 26.70
C ASP A 130 13.58 -41.41 25.74
N LYS A 131 14.82 -41.65 25.29
CA LYS A 131 15.19 -42.89 24.58
C LYS A 131 16.63 -43.31 24.85
N ASP A 132 16.91 -43.72 26.08
CA ASP A 132 17.99 -44.67 26.35
C ASP A 132 17.72 -45.40 27.67
N GLU A 133 17.26 -46.65 27.60
CA GLU A 133 17.69 -47.73 28.51
C GLU A 133 17.10 -49.07 28.04
N GLY A 134 17.98 -50.06 27.78
CA GLY A 134 17.67 -51.49 27.90
C GLY A 134 17.87 -52.36 26.66
N GLY A 135 19.13 -52.66 26.31
CA GLY A 135 19.51 -53.85 25.52
C GLY A 135 19.14 -55.15 26.24
N ASP A 136 18.73 -56.18 25.48
CA ASP A 136 19.55 -57.34 25.08
C ASP A 136 19.73 -58.35 26.22
N ASP A 137 19.02 -59.48 26.13
CA ASP A 137 19.40 -60.75 26.76
C ASP A 137 18.78 -61.92 25.96
N ASP A 138 19.61 -62.49 25.10
CA ASP A 138 19.88 -63.91 24.83
C ASP A 138 18.79 -64.99 25.08
N LYS A 139 18.61 -65.81 24.02
CA LYS A 139 18.32 -67.26 23.97
C LYS A 139 16.88 -67.78 23.79
#